data_AF-A0A1H7R025-F1
#
_entry.id   AF-A0A1H7R025-F1
#
_cell.length_a   1.000
_cell.length_b   1.000
_cell.length_c   1.000
_cell.angle_alpha   90.00
_cell.angle_beta   90.00
_cell.angle_gamma   90.00
#
_symmetry.space_group_name_H-M   'P 1'
#
loop_
_entity.id
_entity.type
_entity.pdbx_description
1 polymer ?
#
loop_
_entity_poly.entity_id
_entity_poly.type
_entity_poly.pdbx_seq_one_letter_code
_entity_poly.pdbx_strand_id
1 'polypeptide(L)'
;MAESFAMHASYLEGTRRTPYEGPDYYEIGPQMSRRFRALKVWMNLKHIGVEGYRTLLSQNVRCAEHLDSRVREADDFVALHEPNLYIYSFQYAPPDLRAAATEGRKDPDAIDEYLDELNQRIADEIQLTGVAFVMTTAVHDRTVLQLSICSHRTTPDDIDRTFETLREIGEREDDTLRRTLDLEV
;
A
#
# COMPACT_ATOMS: atom_id res chain seq x y z
N MET A 1 31.50 1.51 -8.35
CA MET A 1 30.89 1.52 -7.00
C MET A 1 31.93 1.33 -5.91
N ALA A 2 32.80 0.31 -5.97
CA ALA A 2 33.81 0.08 -4.93
C ALA A 2 34.79 1.26 -4.76
N GLU A 3 35.31 1.83 -5.85
CA GLU A 3 36.20 3.02 -5.79
C GLU A 3 35.56 4.23 -5.10
N SER A 4 34.24 4.39 -5.20
CA SER A 4 33.53 5.56 -4.66
C SER A 4 33.43 5.55 -3.14
N PHE A 5 33.49 4.38 -2.50
CA PHE A 5 33.42 4.21 -1.05
C PHE A 5 34.69 3.56 -0.47
N ALA A 6 35.70 3.32 -1.30
CA ALA A 6 36.96 2.76 -0.87
C ALA A 6 37.63 3.70 0.14
N MET A 7 38.03 3.15 1.28
CA MET A 7 38.74 3.88 2.32
C MET A 7 40.02 3.14 2.65
N HIS A 8 41.14 3.82 2.48
CA HIS A 8 42.45 3.29 2.81
C HIS A 8 42.87 3.79 4.19
N ALA A 9 42.93 2.88 5.15
CA ALA A 9 43.48 3.15 6.47
C ALA A 9 44.28 1.95 6.95
N SER A 10 45.48 2.20 7.48
CA SER A 10 46.43 1.14 7.86
C SER A 10 45.90 0.18 8.94
N TYR A 11 44.91 0.59 9.74
CA TYR A 11 44.29 -0.26 10.75
C TYR A 11 43.21 -1.20 10.19
N LEU A 12 42.77 -1.01 8.94
CA LEU A 12 41.85 -1.90 8.24
C LEU A 12 42.60 -3.01 7.48
N GLU A 13 43.91 -2.86 7.29
CA GLU A 13 44.74 -3.86 6.63
C GLU A 13 44.72 -5.17 7.43
N GLY A 14 44.20 -6.23 6.80
CA GLY A 14 44.03 -7.52 7.45
C GLY A 14 45.36 -8.14 7.88
N THR A 15 45.48 -8.53 9.15
CA THR A 15 46.67 -9.23 9.70
C THR A 15 46.71 -10.73 9.40
N ARG A 16 45.88 -11.21 8.46
CA ARG A 16 45.69 -12.64 8.21
C ARG A 16 46.84 -13.23 7.42
N ARG A 17 47.30 -14.43 7.81
CA ARG A 17 48.34 -15.21 7.09
C ARG A 17 47.94 -15.59 5.66
N THR A 18 46.64 -15.69 5.39
CA THR A 18 46.09 -15.93 4.05
C THR A 18 45.19 -14.74 3.72
N PRO A 19 45.45 -14.02 2.61
CA PRO A 19 44.60 -12.93 2.16
C PRO A 19 43.17 -13.45 1.91
N TYR A 20 42.18 -12.68 2.35
CA TYR A 20 40.79 -12.91 1.96
C TYR A 20 40.59 -12.33 0.56
N GLU A 21 40.13 -13.15 -0.39
CA GLU A 21 39.93 -12.74 -1.79
C GLU A 21 38.49 -12.27 -2.09
N GLY A 22 37.61 -12.32 -1.10
CA GLY A 22 36.24 -11.87 -1.26
C GLY A 22 36.09 -10.35 -1.07
N PRO A 23 34.92 -9.79 -1.34
CA PRO A 23 34.70 -8.36 -1.21
C PRO A 23 34.69 -7.90 0.26
N ASP A 24 35.35 -6.78 0.52
CA ASP A 24 35.20 -6.03 1.77
C ASP A 24 33.96 -5.14 1.68
N TYR A 25 32.88 -5.58 2.33
CA TYR A 25 31.58 -4.93 2.21
C TYR A 25 31.54 -3.48 2.75
N TYR A 26 32.52 -3.04 3.54
CA TYR A 26 32.60 -1.63 3.95
C TYR A 26 33.06 -0.72 2.80
N GLU A 27 33.66 -1.26 1.74
CA GLU A 27 34.08 -0.52 0.54
C GLU A 27 32.97 -0.41 -0.51
N ILE A 28 31.81 -1.04 -0.25
CA ILE A 28 30.66 -1.06 -1.17
C ILE A 28 29.47 -0.29 -0.56
N GLY A 29 29.75 0.63 0.36
CA GLY A 29 28.76 1.53 0.91
C GLY A 29 29.32 2.43 2.03
N PRO A 30 28.53 3.40 2.50
CA PRO A 30 29.02 4.40 3.45
C PRO A 30 29.22 3.86 4.89
N GLN A 31 28.87 2.60 5.15
CA GLN A 31 28.90 2.03 6.50
C GLN A 31 30.18 1.23 6.73
N MET A 32 31.04 1.70 7.64
CA MET A 32 32.20 0.95 8.17
C MET A 32 31.73 -0.23 9.05
N SER A 33 31.19 0.07 10.23
CA SER A 33 30.60 -0.95 11.10
C SER A 33 29.22 -1.34 10.59
N ARG A 34 28.98 -2.65 10.42
CA ARG A 34 27.76 -3.18 9.79
C ARG A 34 27.13 -4.30 10.60
N ARG A 35 25.80 -4.34 10.61
CA ARG A 35 25.03 -5.47 11.17
C ARG A 35 25.10 -6.68 10.22
N PHE A 36 25.02 -7.88 10.77
CA PHE A 36 24.97 -9.13 9.99
C PHE A 36 23.58 -9.37 9.36
N ARG A 37 23.17 -8.50 8.42
CA ARG A 37 21.85 -8.56 7.75
C ARG A 37 21.64 -9.88 6.98
N ALA A 38 22.71 -10.44 6.42
CA ALA A 38 22.66 -11.68 5.65
C ALA A 38 22.17 -12.88 6.47
N LEU A 39 22.43 -12.92 7.78
CA LEU A 39 21.94 -14.01 8.65
C LEU A 39 20.40 -14.10 8.63
N LYS A 40 19.70 -12.96 8.71
CA LYS A 40 18.23 -12.94 8.70
C LYS A 40 17.69 -13.47 7.37
N VAL A 41 18.25 -13.02 6.25
CA VAL A 41 17.84 -13.45 4.91
C VAL A 41 18.11 -14.95 4.73
N TRP A 42 19.32 -15.41 5.07
CA TRP A 42 19.71 -16.80 4.93
C TRP A 42 18.85 -17.74 5.78
N MET A 43 18.61 -17.40 7.05
CA MET A 43 17.77 -18.21 7.94
C MET A 43 16.33 -18.31 7.42
N ASN A 44 15.75 -17.21 6.95
CA ASN A 44 14.39 -17.26 6.39
C ASN A 44 14.33 -18.07 5.09
N LEU A 45 15.31 -17.94 4.19
CA LEU A 45 15.39 -18.77 2.98
C LEU A 45 15.55 -20.25 3.31
N LYS A 46 16.30 -20.60 4.36
CA LYS A 46 16.45 -21.98 4.82
C LYS A 46 15.19 -22.53 5.48
N HIS A 47 14.45 -21.69 6.20
CA HIS A 47 13.25 -22.09 6.92
C HIS A 47 12.02 -22.19 6.01
N ILE A 48 11.74 -21.14 5.25
CA ILE A 48 10.53 -21.02 4.40
C ILE A 48 10.77 -21.62 3.01
N GLY A 49 12.00 -21.51 2.49
CA GLY A 49 12.32 -21.91 1.12
C GLY A 49 11.80 -20.93 0.07
N VAL A 50 12.32 -21.06 -1.16
CA VAL A 50 11.91 -20.21 -2.29
C VAL A 50 10.44 -20.42 -2.63
N GLU A 51 9.96 -21.67 -2.65
CA GLU A 51 8.56 -21.97 -2.96
C GLU A 51 7.58 -21.50 -1.88
N GLY A 52 7.99 -21.50 -0.61
CA GLY A 52 7.19 -20.90 0.46
C GLY A 52 7.01 -19.40 0.24
N TYR A 53 8.09 -18.67 -0.07
CA TYR A 53 8.00 -17.26 -0.42
C TYR A 53 7.14 -16.98 -1.64
N ARG A 54 7.28 -17.79 -2.70
CA ARG A 54 6.42 -17.70 -3.88
C ARG A 54 4.95 -17.85 -3.49
N THR A 55 4.63 -18.85 -2.68
CA THR A 55 3.26 -19.12 -2.22
C THR A 55 2.68 -17.94 -1.44
N LEU A 56 3.43 -17.41 -0.47
CA LEU A 56 2.98 -16.29 0.37
C LEU A 56 2.81 -15.00 -0.44
N LEU A 57 3.75 -14.67 -1.34
CA LEU A 57 3.63 -13.50 -2.20
C LEU A 57 2.45 -13.64 -3.18
N SER A 58 2.28 -14.81 -3.79
CA SER A 58 1.14 -15.07 -4.67
C SER A 58 -0.21 -15.01 -3.94
N GLN A 59 -0.27 -15.37 -2.65
CA GLN A 59 -1.48 -15.18 -1.85
C GLN A 59 -1.83 -13.70 -1.67
N ASN A 60 -0.83 -12.86 -1.36
CA ASN A 60 -1.03 -11.42 -1.23
C ASN A 60 -1.52 -10.79 -2.54
N VAL A 61 -0.94 -11.20 -3.67
CA VAL A 61 -1.38 -10.76 -5.01
C VAL A 61 -2.83 -11.18 -5.26
N ARG A 62 -3.21 -12.43 -4.98
CA ARG A 62 -4.61 -12.88 -5.11
C ARG A 62 -5.58 -12.09 -4.24
N CYS A 63 -5.15 -11.64 -3.06
CA CYS A 63 -5.99 -10.79 -2.21
C CYS A 63 -6.19 -9.39 -2.84
N ALA A 64 -5.16 -8.84 -3.51
CA ALA A 64 -5.28 -7.57 -4.23
C ALA A 64 -6.18 -7.71 -5.47
N GLU A 65 -6.04 -8.80 -6.22
CA GLU A 65 -6.91 -9.15 -7.34
C GLU A 65 -8.37 -9.35 -6.87
N HIS A 66 -8.57 -10.01 -5.73
CA HIS A 66 -9.90 -10.16 -5.13
C HIS A 66 -10.51 -8.80 -4.79
N LEU A 67 -9.76 -7.92 -4.11
CA LEU A 67 -10.23 -6.56 -3.80
C LEU A 67 -10.60 -5.77 -5.07
N ASP A 68 -9.82 -5.87 -6.14
CA ASP A 68 -10.13 -5.23 -7.42
C ASP A 68 -11.43 -5.77 -8.03
N SER A 69 -11.67 -7.09 -7.98
CA SER A 69 -12.96 -7.67 -8.39
C SER A 69 -14.12 -7.05 -7.61
N ARG A 70 -14.01 -6.99 -6.27
CA ARG A 70 -15.03 -6.38 -5.40
C ARG A 70 -15.28 -4.91 -5.75
N VAL A 71 -14.22 -4.14 -5.98
CA VAL A 71 -14.31 -2.72 -6.36
C VAL A 71 -14.95 -2.53 -7.74
N ARG A 72 -14.60 -3.36 -8.72
CA ARG A 72 -15.15 -3.25 -10.09
C ARG A 72 -16.61 -3.69 -10.19
N GLU A 73 -17.03 -4.64 -9.37
CA GLU A 73 -18.41 -5.12 -9.29
C GLU A 73 -19.33 -4.14 -8.56
N ALA A 74 -18.77 -3.27 -7.72
CA ALA A 74 -19.51 -2.34 -6.89
C ALA A 74 -19.92 -1.07 -7.67
N ASP A 75 -21.08 -0.50 -7.32
CA ASP A 75 -21.61 0.75 -7.89
C ASP A 75 -21.12 2.00 -7.13
N ASP A 76 -20.65 1.83 -5.89
CA ASP A 76 -20.18 2.85 -4.95
C ASP A 76 -18.65 2.99 -4.86
N PHE A 77 -17.89 2.23 -5.67
CA PHE A 77 -16.44 2.34 -5.76
C PHE A 77 -15.93 2.48 -7.19
N VAL A 78 -14.75 3.10 -7.33
CA VAL A 78 -14.06 3.30 -8.61
C VAL A 78 -12.64 2.74 -8.54
N ALA A 79 -12.34 1.79 -9.43
CA ALA A 79 -10.99 1.30 -9.66
C ALA A 79 -10.18 2.31 -10.48
N LEU A 80 -8.96 2.63 -10.04
CA LEU A 80 -8.10 3.62 -10.73
C LEU A 80 -7.09 2.98 -11.68
N HIS A 81 -6.73 1.73 -11.42
CA HIS A 81 -5.78 0.95 -12.20
C HIS A 81 -6.02 -0.54 -11.97
N GLU A 82 -5.37 -1.41 -12.75
CA GLU A 82 -5.31 -2.84 -12.43
C GLU A 82 -4.33 -3.06 -11.26
N PRO A 83 -4.55 -4.04 -10.37
CA PRO A 83 -3.63 -4.36 -9.29
C PRO A 83 -2.21 -4.62 -9.81
N ASN A 84 -1.23 -3.95 -9.19
CA ASN A 84 0.18 -4.21 -9.44
C ASN A 84 0.81 -4.75 -8.14
N LEU A 85 1.08 -6.05 -8.11
CA LEU A 85 1.53 -6.79 -6.93
C LEU A 85 0.48 -6.77 -5.81
N TYR A 86 0.83 -6.20 -4.65
CA TYR A 86 0.03 -6.24 -3.42
C TYR A 86 -0.42 -4.85 -2.96
N ILE A 87 -0.27 -3.83 -3.81
CA ILE A 87 -0.70 -2.46 -3.53
C ILE A 87 -1.81 -2.09 -4.52
N TYR A 88 -2.92 -1.59 -4.01
CA TYR A 88 -4.09 -1.26 -4.82
C TYR A 88 -4.74 0.03 -4.33
N SER A 89 -5.04 0.92 -5.28
CA SER A 89 -5.66 2.22 -5.02
C SER A 89 -7.01 2.32 -5.73
N PHE A 90 -7.99 2.80 -4.98
CA PHE A 90 -9.39 2.89 -5.39
C PHE A 90 -10.07 4.04 -4.64
N GLN A 91 -11.23 4.45 -5.11
CA GLN A 91 -11.98 5.57 -4.52
C GLN A 91 -13.38 5.11 -4.15
N TYR A 92 -13.85 5.46 -2.95
CA TYR A 92 -15.27 5.43 -2.65
C TYR A 92 -15.95 6.64 -3.30
N ALA A 93 -16.98 6.40 -4.09
CA ALA A 93 -17.74 7.44 -4.78
C ALA A 93 -19.22 7.05 -4.76
N PRO A 94 -20.08 7.78 -4.02
CA PRO A 94 -21.52 7.55 -4.00
C PRO A 94 -22.10 7.44 -5.43
N PRO A 95 -23.08 6.55 -5.69
CA PRO A 95 -23.54 6.23 -7.04
C PRO A 95 -23.97 7.47 -7.87
N ASP A 96 -24.56 8.47 -7.24
CA ASP A 96 -24.98 9.72 -7.88
C ASP A 96 -23.78 10.58 -8.32
N LEU A 97 -22.77 10.72 -7.45
CA LEU A 97 -21.54 11.45 -7.77
C LEU A 97 -20.68 10.70 -8.80
N ARG A 98 -20.66 9.36 -8.73
CA ARG A 98 -20.02 8.51 -9.75
C ARG A 98 -20.69 8.69 -11.11
N ALA A 99 -22.02 8.66 -11.17
CA ALA A 99 -22.76 8.88 -12.42
C ALA A 99 -22.50 10.28 -13.00
N ALA A 100 -22.52 11.31 -12.14
CA ALA A 100 -22.22 12.69 -12.53
C ALA A 100 -20.80 12.86 -13.11
N ALA A 101 -19.83 12.05 -12.68
CA ALA A 101 -18.49 12.04 -13.25
C ALA A 101 -18.46 11.58 -14.71
N THR A 102 -19.37 10.69 -15.11
CA THR A 102 -19.51 10.18 -16.50
C THR A 102 -20.36 11.05 -17.41
N GLU A 103 -21.36 11.77 -16.88
CA GLU A 103 -22.39 12.47 -17.67
C GLU A 103 -22.11 13.97 -17.93
N GLY A 104 -20.85 14.40 -17.80
CA GLY A 104 -20.48 15.80 -17.99
C GLY A 104 -20.75 16.61 -16.72
N ARG A 105 -19.72 16.77 -15.90
CA ARG A 105 -19.80 17.39 -14.57
C ARG A 105 -20.26 18.86 -14.67
N LYS A 106 -21.30 19.21 -13.92
CA LYS A 106 -21.78 20.60 -13.77
C LYS A 106 -20.77 21.49 -13.04
N ASP A 107 -20.03 20.90 -12.11
CA ASP A 107 -18.92 21.50 -11.37
C ASP A 107 -17.91 20.39 -11.01
N PRO A 108 -16.88 20.16 -11.84
CA PRO A 108 -15.97 19.05 -11.65
C PRO A 108 -15.09 19.19 -10.41
N ASP A 109 -14.69 20.42 -10.07
CA ASP A 109 -13.73 20.70 -9.00
C ASP A 109 -14.39 20.57 -7.63
N ALA A 110 -15.63 21.06 -7.47
CA ALA A 110 -16.37 20.92 -6.21
C ALA A 110 -16.71 19.46 -5.86
N ILE A 111 -17.12 18.66 -6.85
CA ILE A 111 -17.33 17.21 -6.67
C ILE A 111 -16.02 16.54 -6.27
N ASP A 112 -14.93 16.98 -6.90
CA ASP A 112 -13.62 16.43 -6.67
C ASP A 112 -13.11 16.73 -5.24
N GLU A 113 -13.20 17.98 -4.78
CA GLU A 113 -12.87 18.36 -3.41
C GLU A 113 -13.72 17.60 -2.38
N TYR A 114 -15.02 17.42 -2.66
CA TYR A 114 -15.91 16.64 -1.81
C TYR A 114 -15.46 15.17 -1.69
N LEU A 115 -15.18 14.52 -2.83
CA LEU A 115 -14.74 13.12 -2.84
C LEU A 115 -13.39 12.94 -2.13
N ASP A 116 -12.50 13.93 -2.23
CA ASP A 116 -11.21 13.90 -1.54
C ASP A 116 -11.39 13.95 -0.02
N GLU A 117 -12.22 14.87 0.47
CA GLU A 117 -12.54 14.98 1.88
C GLU A 117 -13.23 13.70 2.40
N LEU A 118 -14.19 13.18 1.64
CA LEU A 118 -14.91 11.96 2.00
C LEU A 118 -13.96 10.76 2.11
N ASN A 119 -13.07 10.54 1.13
CA ASN A 119 -12.13 9.41 1.16
C ASN A 119 -11.09 9.56 2.28
N GLN A 120 -10.70 10.80 2.62
CA GLN A 120 -9.84 11.05 3.79
C GLN A 120 -10.55 10.66 5.10
N ARG A 121 -11.80 11.08 5.29
CA ARG A 121 -12.60 10.72 6.49
C ARG A 121 -12.82 9.22 6.61
N ILE A 122 -13.08 8.52 5.50
CA ILE A 122 -13.23 7.06 5.49
C ILE A 122 -11.94 6.38 5.96
N ALA A 123 -10.78 6.81 5.46
CA ALA A 123 -9.48 6.26 5.85
C ALA A 123 -9.18 6.51 7.34
N ASP A 124 -9.48 7.70 7.84
CA ASP A 124 -9.26 8.05 9.25
C ASP A 124 -10.15 7.20 10.17
N GLU A 125 -11.43 7.04 9.83
CA GLU A 125 -12.36 6.27 10.64
C GLU A 125 -12.04 4.78 10.64
N ILE A 126 -11.76 4.16 9.49
CA ILE A 126 -11.52 2.70 9.46
C ILE A 126 -10.30 2.32 10.31
N GLN A 127 -9.28 3.18 10.39
CA GLN A 127 -8.14 2.98 11.27
C GLN A 127 -8.55 2.97 12.75
N LEU A 128 -9.50 3.82 13.15
CA LEU A 128 -10.02 3.87 14.52
C LEU A 128 -10.86 2.64 14.88
N THR A 129 -11.54 2.02 13.91
CA THR A 129 -12.28 0.77 14.15
C THR A 129 -11.38 -0.41 14.50
N GLY A 130 -10.10 -0.36 14.12
CA GLY A 130 -9.15 -1.46 14.26
C GLY A 130 -9.40 -2.64 13.30
N VAL A 131 -10.33 -2.53 12.35
CA VAL A 131 -10.60 -3.56 11.33
C VAL A 131 -9.44 -3.67 10.34
N ALA A 132 -8.98 -2.54 9.81
CA ALA A 132 -7.89 -2.47 8.86
C ALA A 132 -7.15 -1.14 8.97
N PHE A 133 -5.89 -1.13 8.52
CA PHE A 133 -5.11 0.09 8.40
C PHE A 133 -5.05 0.51 6.92
N VAL A 134 -6.09 1.23 6.48
CA VAL A 134 -6.20 1.80 5.12
C VAL A 134 -5.74 3.25 5.17
N MET A 135 -4.88 3.65 4.24
CA MET A 135 -4.39 5.03 4.15
C MET A 135 -4.87 5.67 2.85
N THR A 136 -4.76 6.99 2.77
CA THR A 136 -4.92 7.72 1.51
C THR A 136 -3.59 7.92 0.79
N THR A 137 -3.67 8.19 -0.51
CA THR A 137 -2.57 8.70 -1.34
C THR A 137 -3.13 9.66 -2.39
N ALA A 138 -2.25 10.44 -3.02
CA ALA A 138 -2.61 11.26 -4.17
C ALA A 138 -2.37 10.50 -5.49
N VAL A 139 -3.40 10.38 -6.33
CA VAL A 139 -3.30 9.90 -7.72
C VAL A 139 -3.93 10.95 -8.61
N HIS A 140 -3.17 11.50 -9.56
CA HIS A 140 -3.62 12.62 -10.41
C HIS A 140 -4.21 13.80 -9.62
N ASP A 141 -3.55 14.16 -8.51
CA ASP A 141 -3.98 15.24 -7.59
C ASP A 141 -5.33 15.00 -6.90
N ARG A 142 -5.80 13.74 -6.86
CA ARG A 142 -7.02 13.31 -6.15
C ARG A 142 -6.66 12.42 -4.96
N THR A 143 -7.38 12.58 -3.86
CA THR A 143 -7.21 11.77 -2.64
C THR A 143 -8.00 10.48 -2.77
N VAL A 144 -7.30 9.36 -2.71
CA VAL A 144 -7.88 8.02 -2.95
C VAL A 144 -7.42 7.05 -1.86
N LEU A 145 -8.23 6.03 -1.59
CA LEU A 145 -7.90 4.96 -0.66
C LEU A 145 -6.80 4.09 -1.27
N GLN A 146 -5.85 3.65 -0.45
CA GLN A 146 -4.80 2.74 -0.84
C GLN A 146 -4.60 1.66 0.23
N LEU A 147 -4.63 0.40 -0.21
CA LEU A 147 -4.37 -0.76 0.63
C LEU A 147 -3.09 -1.47 0.18
N SER A 148 -2.19 -1.73 1.13
CA SER A 148 -0.98 -2.55 0.93
C SER A 148 -1.12 -3.89 1.64
N ILE A 149 -1.40 -4.94 0.88
CA ILE A 149 -1.66 -6.31 1.37
C ILE A 149 -0.34 -7.06 1.54
N CYS A 150 0.52 -6.60 2.44
CA CYS A 150 1.86 -7.17 2.62
C CYS A 150 1.95 -8.27 3.69
N SER A 151 0.92 -8.42 4.51
CA SER A 151 0.86 -9.44 5.56
C SER A 151 0.53 -10.81 4.96
N HIS A 152 1.45 -11.75 5.12
CA HIS A 152 1.25 -13.16 4.73
C HIS A 152 0.09 -13.87 5.46
N ARG A 153 -0.50 -13.22 6.48
CA ARG A 153 -1.64 -13.74 7.25
C ARG A 153 -2.98 -13.26 6.69
N THR A 154 -2.99 -12.29 5.77
CA THR A 154 -4.21 -11.74 5.19
C THR A 154 -4.86 -12.78 4.27
N THR A 155 -6.16 -12.93 4.43
CA THR A 155 -7.02 -13.85 3.68
C THR A 155 -8.07 -13.07 2.88
N PRO A 156 -8.73 -13.69 1.89
CA PRO A 156 -9.88 -13.07 1.21
C PRO A 156 -10.98 -12.62 2.16
N ASP A 157 -11.25 -13.37 3.23
CA ASP A 157 -12.26 -12.99 4.24
C ASP A 157 -11.90 -11.67 4.95
N ASP A 158 -10.61 -11.42 5.21
CA ASP A 158 -10.15 -10.14 5.77
C ASP A 158 -10.38 -9.00 4.78
N ILE A 159 -10.21 -9.26 3.47
CA ILE A 159 -10.48 -8.29 2.40
C ILE A 159 -11.96 -7.98 2.31
N ASP A 160 -12.82 -9.00 2.31
CA ASP A 160 -14.27 -8.82 2.25
C ASP A 160 -14.76 -8.03 3.47
N ARG A 161 -14.30 -8.39 4.67
CA ARG A 161 -14.63 -7.64 5.89
C ARG A 161 -14.17 -6.18 5.81
N THR A 162 -12.95 -5.94 5.33
CA THR A 162 -12.41 -4.58 5.17
C THR A 162 -13.25 -3.78 4.17
N PHE A 163 -13.61 -4.40 3.05
CA PHE A 163 -14.37 -3.77 1.98
C PHE A 163 -15.79 -3.39 2.42
N GLU A 164 -16.50 -4.28 3.11
CA GLU A 164 -17.83 -3.97 3.65
C GLU A 164 -17.75 -2.88 4.74
N THR A 165 -16.74 -2.89 5.61
CA THR A 165 -16.54 -1.80 6.59
C THR A 165 -16.25 -0.47 5.91
N LEU A 166 -15.48 -0.44 4.81
CA LEU A 166 -15.26 0.79 4.04
C LEU A 166 -16.57 1.33 3.46
N ARG A 167 -17.45 0.46 2.94
CA ARG A 167 -18.78 0.83 2.46
C ARG A 167 -19.64 1.42 3.57
N GLU A 168 -19.78 0.72 4.69
CA GLU A 168 -20.58 1.18 5.83
C GLU A 168 -20.12 2.55 6.35
N ILE A 169 -18.80 2.77 6.44
CA ILE A 169 -18.22 4.06 6.83
C ILE A 169 -18.49 5.10 5.73
N GLY A 170 -18.29 4.74 4.46
CA GLY A 170 -18.51 5.63 3.32
C GLY A 170 -19.93 6.17 3.26
N GLU A 171 -20.94 5.31 3.41
CA GLU A 171 -22.34 5.71 3.45
C GLU A 171 -22.62 6.69 4.59
N ARG A 172 -22.09 6.39 5.79
CA ARG A 172 -22.30 7.21 6.98
C ARG A 172 -21.60 8.57 6.91
N GLU A 173 -20.37 8.61 6.39
CA GLU A 173 -19.61 9.84 6.23
C GLU A 173 -20.17 10.70 5.09
N ASP A 174 -20.65 10.10 3.99
CA ASP A 174 -21.37 10.79 2.91
C ASP A 174 -22.61 11.51 3.47
N ASP A 175 -23.46 10.77 4.19
CA ASP A 175 -24.64 11.30 4.89
C ASP A 175 -24.30 12.48 5.81
N THR A 176 -23.22 12.34 6.59
CA THR A 176 -22.79 13.36 7.57
C THR A 176 -22.24 14.60 6.88
N LEU A 177 -21.44 14.42 5.82
CA LEU A 177 -20.81 15.50 5.08
C LEU A 177 -21.84 16.29 4.27
N ARG A 178 -22.80 15.62 3.61
CA ARG A 178 -23.91 16.30 2.89
C ARG A 178 -24.76 17.17 3.82
N ARG A 179 -25.10 16.68 5.02
CA ARG A 179 -25.84 17.45 6.04
C ARG A 179 -25.06 18.66 6.55
N THR A 180 -23.74 18.56 6.60
CA THR A 180 -22.88 19.66 7.08
C THR A 180 -22.74 20.77 6.03
N LEU A 181 -22.80 20.41 4.75
CA LEU A 181 -22.59 21.32 3.63
C LEU A 181 -23.89 21.95 3.08
N ASP A 182 -25.06 21.72 3.70
CA ASP A 182 -26.39 22.16 3.20
C ASP A 182 -26.63 21.73 1.72
N LEU A 183 -26.04 20.62 1.29
CA LEU A 183 -26.27 20.02 -0.02
C LEU A 183 -27.57 19.20 0.05
N GLU A 184 -28.72 19.88 -0.01
CA GLU A 184 -29.98 19.19 -0.31
C GLU A 184 -29.90 18.63 -1.75
N VAL A 185 -30.11 17.31 -1.85
CA VAL A 185 -30.22 16.52 -3.10
C VAL A 185 -31.27 17.09 -4.04
#